data_AF-A0A261GL25-F1
#
_entry.id   AF-A0A261GL25-F1
#
_cell.length_a   1.000
_cell.length_b   1.000
_cell.length_c   1.000
_cell.angle_alpha   90.00
_cell.angle_beta   90.00
_cell.angle_gamma   90.00
#
_symmetry.space_group_name_H-M   'P 1'
#
loop_
_entity.id
_entity.type
_entity.pdbx_description
1 polymer ?
#
loop_
_entity_poly.entity_id
_entity_poly.type
_entity_poly.pdbx_seq_one_letter_code
_entity_poly.pdbx_strand_id
1 'polypeptide(L)'
;MQKREELYSGKAKSIYKTDDADRFIMEFRDDTSAFDGVKKAQLSRKGMVNNKFNAFIMEKLSAAGVPVHFEKLLSDNESLVKNLKMIPVECVVRNVAAGSLCRRLGIKEGLALTPPTFELFLKNDELHDPMINEYHALAFGWATQEQLDRMKELTFKVNDVLKAMFAEAGMTLVDYKLEFGSFQGEVVLGDEFSPDGCRIWDAETGEKMDKDRFRQDLGNVIEYYEEVGKRLGMTF
;
A
#
# COMPACT_ATOMS: atom_id res chain seq x y z
N MET A 1 12.12 22.86 -2.99
CA MET A 1 11.35 21.76 -3.60
C MET A 1 10.42 22.35 -4.64
N GLN A 2 10.91 22.41 -5.88
CA GLN A 2 10.14 22.84 -7.05
C GLN A 2 9.72 21.62 -7.85
N LYS A 3 8.41 21.48 -8.14
CA LYS A 3 7.88 20.42 -9.02
C LYS A 3 8.39 20.65 -10.45
N ARG A 4 9.01 19.63 -11.04
CA ARG A 4 9.52 19.65 -12.41
C ARG A 4 8.73 18.68 -13.29
N GLU A 5 9.38 18.11 -14.30
CA GLU A 5 8.78 17.18 -15.25
C GLU A 5 8.16 15.95 -14.56
N GLU A 6 7.03 15.49 -15.12
CA GLU A 6 6.42 14.21 -14.77
C GLU A 6 7.32 13.08 -15.28
N LEU A 7 7.76 12.21 -14.37
CA LEU A 7 8.61 11.07 -14.69
C LEU A 7 7.76 9.87 -15.12
N TYR A 8 6.67 9.62 -14.40
CA TYR A 8 5.81 8.47 -14.62
C TYR A 8 4.41 8.71 -14.04
N SER A 9 3.41 8.19 -14.74
CA SER A 9 2.01 8.19 -14.31
C SER A 9 1.51 6.75 -14.19
N GLY A 10 1.27 6.31 -12.96
CA GLY A 10 0.67 5.01 -12.69
C GLY A 10 -0.86 5.05 -12.70
N LYS A 11 -1.50 3.98 -12.22
CA LYS A 11 -2.97 3.86 -12.19
C LYS A 11 -3.67 4.91 -11.31
N ALA A 12 -3.02 5.38 -10.23
CA ALA A 12 -3.61 6.30 -9.26
C ALA A 12 -2.69 7.46 -8.82
N LYS A 13 -1.41 7.42 -9.18
CA LYS A 13 -0.38 8.36 -8.69
C LYS A 13 0.53 8.82 -9.83
N SER A 14 0.92 10.09 -9.79
CA SER A 14 1.93 10.67 -10.68
C SER A 14 3.19 11.00 -9.88
N ILE A 15 4.35 10.72 -10.46
CA ILE A 15 5.66 11.00 -9.86
C ILE A 15 6.35 12.09 -10.66
N TYR A 16 6.78 13.14 -9.97
CA TYR A 16 7.45 14.30 -10.55
C TYR A 16 8.86 14.44 -10.01
N LYS A 17 9.79 14.81 -10.90
CA LYS A 17 11.14 15.21 -10.47
C LYS A 17 11.10 16.49 -9.66
N THR A 18 12.13 16.70 -8.84
CA THR A 18 12.34 17.97 -8.15
C THR A 18 13.66 18.62 -8.55
N ASP A 19 13.95 19.77 -7.93
CA ASP A 19 15.25 20.41 -7.95
C ASP A 19 16.35 19.65 -7.21
N ASP A 20 15.99 18.63 -6.43
CA ASP A 20 16.88 17.66 -5.78
C ASP A 20 16.76 16.29 -6.47
N ALA A 21 17.89 15.70 -6.87
CA ALA A 21 17.93 14.42 -7.57
C ALA A 21 17.53 13.22 -6.68
N ASP A 22 17.65 13.37 -5.36
CA ASP A 22 17.31 12.32 -4.39
C ASP A 22 15.85 12.41 -3.92
N ARG A 23 15.04 13.31 -4.50
CA ARG A 23 13.66 13.57 -4.08
C ARG A 23 12.70 13.65 -5.25
N PHE A 24 11.50 13.10 -5.02
CA PHE A 24 10.36 13.20 -5.90
C PHE A 24 9.17 13.84 -5.20
N ILE A 25 8.27 14.40 -6.00
CA ILE A 25 6.92 14.74 -5.58
C ILE A 25 5.99 13.64 -6.06
N MET A 26 5.28 13.02 -5.13
CA MET A 26 4.25 12.03 -5.39
C MET A 26 2.89 12.69 -5.26
N GLU A 27 2.15 12.74 -6.37
CA GLU A 27 0.78 13.27 -6.43
C GLU A 27 -0.23 12.12 -6.46
N PHE A 28 -1.16 12.13 -5.51
CA PHE A 28 -2.29 11.23 -5.45
C PHE A 28 -3.46 11.83 -6.22
N ARG A 29 -3.95 11.10 -7.23
CA ARG A 29 -5.05 11.53 -8.09
C ARG A 29 -6.37 10.92 -7.64
N ASP A 30 -7.47 11.52 -8.09
CA ASP A 30 -8.82 11.02 -7.83
C ASP A 30 -9.18 9.78 -8.68
N ASP A 31 -8.27 9.35 -9.56
CA ASP A 31 -8.42 8.15 -10.38
C ASP A 31 -8.45 6.89 -9.53
N THR A 32 -9.44 6.03 -9.77
CA THR A 32 -9.48 4.68 -9.22
C THR A 32 -9.66 3.66 -10.33
N SER A 33 -9.07 2.48 -10.12
CA SER A 33 -9.19 1.36 -11.04
C SER A 33 -9.37 0.03 -10.32
N ALA A 34 -10.14 -0.89 -10.90
CA ALA A 34 -10.28 -2.28 -10.46
C ALA A 34 -10.20 -3.23 -11.66
N PHE A 35 -9.92 -4.50 -11.38
CA PHE A 35 -9.78 -5.56 -12.39
C PHE A 35 -8.80 -5.17 -13.50
N ASP A 36 -7.58 -4.80 -13.11
CA ASP A 36 -6.48 -4.44 -14.02
C ASP A 36 -6.81 -3.33 -15.02
N GLY A 37 -7.60 -2.36 -14.57
CA GLY A 37 -7.96 -1.19 -15.37
C GLY A 37 -9.20 -1.38 -16.24
N VAL A 38 -9.87 -2.53 -16.18
CA VAL A 38 -11.16 -2.74 -16.84
C VAL A 38 -12.23 -1.80 -16.27
N LYS A 39 -12.24 -1.61 -14.95
CA LYS A 39 -13.13 -0.66 -14.27
C LYS A 39 -12.32 0.57 -13.88
N LYS A 40 -12.68 1.75 -14.40
CA LYS A 40 -12.06 3.04 -14.07
C LYS A 40 -13.14 4.04 -13.65
N ALA A 41 -12.83 4.88 -12.67
CA ALA A 41 -13.68 5.99 -12.25
C ALA A 41 -12.82 7.11 -11.65
N GLN A 42 -13.40 8.30 -11.53
CA GLN A 42 -12.84 9.38 -10.70
C GLN A 42 -13.71 9.54 -9.48
N LEU A 43 -13.10 9.40 -8.30
CA LEU A 43 -13.76 9.54 -7.02
C LEU A 43 -13.28 10.83 -6.37
N SER A 44 -14.14 11.83 -6.33
CA SER A 44 -13.80 13.14 -5.76
C SER A 44 -13.21 12.98 -4.35
N ARG A 45 -12.13 13.73 -4.07
CA ARG A 45 -11.39 13.76 -2.80
C ARG A 45 -10.52 12.52 -2.53
N LYS A 46 -10.56 11.49 -3.37
CA LYS A 46 -9.79 10.25 -3.14
C LYS A 46 -8.29 10.53 -3.05
N GLY A 47 -7.75 11.35 -3.94
CA GLY A 47 -6.33 11.69 -3.95
C GLY A 47 -5.91 12.36 -2.64
N MET A 48 -6.71 13.32 -2.17
CA MET A 48 -6.48 14.00 -0.89
C MET A 48 -6.53 13.02 0.28
N VAL A 49 -7.59 12.20 0.35
CA VAL A 49 -7.78 11.23 1.43
C VAL A 49 -6.62 10.24 1.48
N ASN A 50 -6.23 9.65 0.34
CA ASN A 50 -5.13 8.69 0.29
C ASN A 50 -3.78 9.33 0.59
N ASN A 51 -3.52 10.57 0.16
CA ASN A 51 -2.27 11.27 0.46
C ASN A 51 -2.12 11.51 1.97
N LYS A 52 -3.18 12.03 2.63
CA LYS A 52 -3.18 12.23 4.10
C LYS A 52 -3.13 10.91 4.86
N PHE A 53 -3.81 9.87 4.38
CA PHE A 53 -3.78 8.53 4.97
C PHE A 53 -2.38 7.93 4.90
N ASN A 54 -1.76 7.99 3.72
CA ASN A 54 -0.40 7.52 3.53
C ASN A 54 0.58 8.27 4.43
N ALA A 55 0.50 9.60 4.49
CA ALA A 55 1.34 10.42 5.36
C ALA A 55 1.22 9.98 6.83
N PHE A 56 -0.01 9.86 7.35
CA PHE A 56 -0.26 9.45 8.72
C PHE A 56 0.33 8.07 9.03
N ILE A 57 0.11 7.09 8.16
CA ILE A 57 0.63 5.73 8.35
C ILE A 57 2.16 5.71 8.28
N MET A 58 2.75 6.37 7.29
CA MET A 58 4.20 6.43 7.11
C MET A 58 4.89 7.10 8.32
N GLU A 59 4.29 8.16 8.89
CA GLU A 59 4.80 8.80 10.12
C GLU A 59 4.75 7.84 11.32
N LYS A 60 3.66 7.08 11.50
CA LYS A 60 3.56 6.08 12.58
C LYS A 60 4.57 4.95 12.40
N LEU A 61 4.75 4.47 11.17
CA LEU A 61 5.74 3.44 10.85
C LEU A 61 7.17 3.96 11.06
N SER A 62 7.46 5.20 10.66
CA SER A 62 8.74 5.84 10.90
C SER A 62 9.04 5.97 12.40
N ALA A 63 8.06 6.39 13.21
CA ALA A 63 8.19 6.46 14.66
C ALA A 63 8.42 5.08 15.31
N ALA A 64 7.91 4.01 14.71
CA ALA A 64 8.19 2.63 15.10
C ALA A 64 9.54 2.10 14.58
N GLY A 65 10.33 2.92 13.87
CA GLY A 65 11.64 2.56 13.33
C GLY A 65 11.57 1.72 12.05
N VAL A 66 10.54 1.88 11.22
CA VAL A 66 10.50 1.38 9.85
C VAL A 66 11.07 2.47 8.93
N PRO A 67 12.09 2.18 8.10
CA PRO A 67 12.59 3.15 7.13
C PRO A 67 11.52 3.41 6.06
N VAL A 68 11.08 4.67 5.93
CA VAL A 68 10.07 5.09 4.94
C VAL A 68 10.63 6.13 3.97
N HIS A 69 10.05 6.17 2.77
CA HIS A 69 10.40 7.16 1.76
C HIS A 69 9.74 8.53 1.99
N PHE A 70 8.64 8.56 2.75
CA PHE A 70 7.85 9.75 2.99
C PHE A 70 8.64 10.73 3.85
N GLU A 71 8.63 12.00 3.46
CA GLU A 71 9.28 13.06 4.23
C GLU A 71 8.31 14.08 4.80
N LYS A 72 7.35 14.54 3.98
CA LYS A 72 6.29 15.48 4.40
C LYS A 72 5.22 15.66 3.34
N LEU A 73 4.06 16.12 3.76
CA LEU A 73 3.05 16.68 2.87
C LEU A 73 3.53 18.01 2.27
N LEU A 74 3.19 18.25 1.00
CA LEU A 74 3.40 19.52 0.30
C LEU A 74 2.07 20.23 0.04
N SER A 75 1.01 19.47 -0.19
CA SER A 75 -0.37 19.94 -0.37
C SER A 75 -1.34 18.83 0.04
N ASP A 76 -2.64 19.05 -0.14
CA ASP A 76 -3.66 18.03 0.11
C ASP A 76 -3.44 16.74 -0.69
N ASN A 77 -2.90 16.85 -1.91
CA ASN A 77 -2.72 15.72 -2.83
C ASN A 77 -1.26 15.34 -3.09
N GLU A 78 -0.30 16.13 -2.60
CA GLU A 78 1.12 15.92 -2.90
C GLU A 78 1.95 15.65 -1.64
N SER A 79 2.86 14.69 -1.75
CA SER A 79 3.87 14.37 -0.75
C SER A 79 5.27 14.49 -1.33
N LEU A 80 6.22 14.96 -0.52
CA LEU A 80 7.64 14.86 -0.79
C LEU A 80 8.15 13.49 -0.34
N VAL A 81 8.84 12.78 -1.24
CA VAL A 81 9.35 11.43 -0.99
C VAL A 81 10.79 11.26 -1.49
N LYS A 82 11.52 10.31 -0.90
CA LYS A 82 12.83 9.87 -1.39
C LYS A 82 12.71 9.20 -2.76
N ASN A 83 13.64 9.49 -3.66
CA ASN A 83 13.79 8.80 -4.94
C ASN A 83 14.37 7.40 -4.70
N LEU A 84 13.51 6.38 -4.70
CA LEU A 84 13.91 4.99 -4.51
C LEU A 84 14.21 4.29 -5.83
N LYS A 85 15.25 3.45 -5.84
CA LYS A 85 15.38 2.40 -6.86
C LYS A 85 14.45 1.25 -6.47
N MET A 86 13.23 1.23 -7.01
CA MET A 86 12.20 0.25 -6.68
C MET A 86 12.65 -1.19 -6.98
N ILE A 87 12.34 -2.10 -6.06
CA ILE A 87 12.46 -3.55 -6.24
C ILE A 87 11.13 -4.02 -6.82
N PRO A 88 11.10 -4.71 -7.99
CA PRO A 88 9.85 -5.05 -8.69
C PRO A 88 9.13 -6.24 -8.05
N VAL A 89 9.06 -6.29 -6.73
CA VAL A 89 8.45 -7.36 -5.95
C VAL A 89 7.53 -6.73 -4.91
N GLU A 90 6.25 -7.09 -4.98
CA GLU A 90 5.24 -6.71 -4.02
C GLU A 90 5.25 -7.70 -2.84
N CYS A 91 5.29 -7.18 -1.61
CA CYS A 91 5.21 -7.98 -0.39
C CYS A 91 3.79 -7.91 0.16
N VAL A 92 3.11 -9.06 0.23
CA VAL A 92 1.73 -9.14 0.70
C VAL A 92 1.67 -9.94 2.00
N VAL A 93 1.14 -9.33 3.05
CA VAL A 93 0.79 -10.02 4.30
C VAL A 93 -0.71 -10.20 4.40
N ARG A 94 -1.13 -11.37 4.91
CA ARG A 94 -2.54 -11.67 5.18
C ARG A 94 -2.71 -12.15 6.61
N ASN A 95 -3.51 -11.43 7.39
CA ASN A 95 -3.95 -11.83 8.72
C ASN A 95 -5.26 -12.64 8.65
N VAL A 96 -6.07 -12.41 7.62
CA VAL A 96 -7.36 -13.07 7.37
C VAL A 96 -7.42 -13.46 5.89
N ALA A 97 -7.98 -14.62 5.60
CA ALA A 97 -8.16 -15.09 4.23
C ALA A 97 -9.19 -14.22 3.50
N ALA A 98 -8.77 -13.57 2.41
CA ALA A 98 -9.61 -12.77 1.54
C ALA A 98 -9.05 -12.73 0.11
N GLY A 99 -9.82 -12.14 -0.81
CA GLY A 99 -9.33 -11.74 -2.13
C GLY A 99 -8.74 -12.89 -2.95
N SER A 100 -7.53 -12.68 -3.49
CA SER A 100 -6.89 -13.66 -4.39
C SER A 100 -6.53 -14.97 -3.70
N LEU A 101 -6.23 -14.95 -2.39
CA LEU A 101 -5.93 -16.17 -1.63
C LEU A 101 -7.12 -17.14 -1.64
N CYS A 102 -8.32 -16.63 -1.32
CA CYS A 102 -9.55 -17.41 -1.32
C CYS A 102 -9.85 -18.01 -2.70
N ARG A 103 -9.72 -17.21 -3.76
CA ARG A 103 -9.94 -17.68 -5.15
C ARG A 103 -8.94 -18.76 -5.56
N ARG A 104 -7.66 -18.58 -5.22
CA ARG A 104 -6.56 -19.43 -5.70
C ARG A 104 -6.49 -20.76 -4.95
N LEU A 105 -6.88 -20.79 -3.67
CA LEU A 105 -6.77 -21.97 -2.81
C LEU A 105 -8.11 -22.57 -2.36
N GLY A 106 -9.24 -21.97 -2.72
CA GLY A 106 -10.57 -22.45 -2.29
C GLY A 106 -10.85 -22.27 -0.80
N ILE A 107 -10.13 -21.37 -0.13
CA ILE A 107 -10.29 -21.09 1.29
C ILE A 107 -11.46 -20.13 1.50
N LYS A 108 -12.27 -20.38 2.54
CA LYS A 108 -13.40 -19.51 2.92
C LYS A 108 -12.90 -18.13 3.35
N GLU A 109 -13.52 -17.06 2.81
CA GLU A 109 -13.25 -15.68 3.23
C GLU A 109 -13.56 -15.50 4.72
N GLY A 110 -12.69 -14.78 5.44
CA GLY A 110 -12.83 -14.53 6.87
C GLY A 110 -12.10 -15.52 7.78
N LEU A 111 -11.43 -16.54 7.24
CA LEU A 111 -10.61 -17.45 8.05
C LEU A 111 -9.39 -16.69 8.62
N ALA A 112 -9.25 -16.66 9.95
CA ALA A 112 -8.06 -16.12 10.61
C ALA A 112 -6.82 -16.97 10.28
N LEU A 113 -5.71 -16.31 9.95
CA LEU A 113 -4.45 -16.94 9.58
C LEU A 113 -3.45 -16.79 10.73
N THR A 114 -3.12 -17.89 11.40
CA THR A 114 -2.17 -17.93 12.51
C THR A 114 -1.14 -19.04 12.27
N PRO A 115 0.11 -18.71 11.92
CA PRO A 115 0.64 -17.35 11.72
C PRO A 115 0.06 -16.64 10.48
N PRO A 116 0.17 -15.29 10.38
CA PRO A 116 -0.16 -14.58 9.15
C PRO A 116 0.71 -15.07 7.98
N THR A 117 0.16 -15.07 6.77
CA THR A 117 0.91 -15.52 5.59
C THR A 117 1.68 -14.37 4.95
N PHE A 118 2.77 -14.70 4.26
CA PHE A 118 3.57 -13.76 3.48
C PHE A 118 3.71 -14.30 2.05
N GLU A 119 3.37 -13.48 1.06
CA GLU A 119 3.38 -13.82 -0.35
C GLU A 119 4.12 -12.75 -1.15
N LEU A 120 4.78 -13.18 -2.24
CA LEU A 120 5.47 -12.28 -3.16
C LEU A 120 4.74 -12.28 -4.51
N PHE A 121 4.63 -11.10 -5.11
CA PHE A 121 4.10 -10.92 -6.47
C PHE A 121 5.08 -10.09 -7.30
N LEU A 122 5.30 -10.47 -8.54
CA LEU A 122 6.11 -9.68 -9.47
C LEU A 122 5.30 -8.45 -9.87
N LYS A 123 5.85 -7.25 -9.74
CA LYS A 123 5.18 -6.03 -10.24
C LYS A 123 5.27 -5.98 -11.77
N ASN A 124 4.21 -6.42 -12.44
CA ASN A 124 4.10 -6.42 -13.90
C ASN A 124 2.62 -6.37 -14.31
N ASP A 125 2.16 -5.17 -14.68
CA ASP A 125 0.78 -4.90 -15.07
C ASP A 125 0.32 -5.73 -16.29
N GLU A 126 1.21 -6.04 -17.24
CA GLU A 126 0.89 -6.84 -18.44
C GLU A 126 0.65 -8.31 -18.10
N LEU A 127 1.27 -8.80 -17.02
CA LEU A 127 1.15 -10.18 -16.55
C LEU A 127 0.18 -10.33 -15.36
N HIS A 128 -0.55 -9.26 -15.02
CA HIS A 128 -1.49 -9.25 -13.89
C HIS A 128 -0.82 -9.60 -12.56
N ASP A 129 0.40 -9.10 -12.34
CA ASP A 129 1.20 -9.25 -11.13
C ASP A 129 1.28 -10.71 -10.62
N PRO A 130 1.97 -11.62 -11.34
CA PRO A 130 1.92 -13.04 -11.03
C PRO A 130 2.56 -13.33 -9.67
N MET A 131 2.01 -14.31 -8.95
CA MET A 131 2.61 -14.80 -7.71
C MET A 131 3.96 -15.44 -8.00
N ILE A 132 4.97 -15.09 -7.21
CA ILE A 132 6.33 -15.62 -7.30
C ILE A 132 6.79 -16.16 -5.95
N ASN A 133 7.93 -16.86 -5.95
CA ASN A 133 8.64 -17.23 -4.74
C ASN A 133 10.01 -16.52 -4.70
N GLU A 134 10.73 -16.66 -3.59
CA GLU A 134 12.06 -16.08 -3.40
C GLU A 134 13.06 -16.54 -4.49
N TYR A 135 12.99 -17.81 -4.92
CA TYR A 135 13.86 -18.36 -5.95
C TYR A 135 13.66 -17.72 -7.33
N HIS A 136 12.43 -17.37 -7.70
CA HIS A 136 12.19 -16.60 -8.92
C HIS A 136 12.87 -15.22 -8.83
N ALA A 137 12.66 -14.50 -7.72
CA ALA A 137 13.24 -13.18 -7.52
C ALA A 137 14.78 -13.19 -7.56
N LEU A 138 15.41 -14.21 -6.96
CA LEU A 138 16.85 -14.41 -6.98
C LEU A 138 17.37 -14.81 -8.37
N ALA A 139 16.75 -15.82 -9.00
CA ALA A 139 17.21 -16.36 -10.28
C ALA A 139 17.14 -15.34 -11.41
N PHE A 140 16.16 -14.44 -11.38
CA PHE A 140 15.99 -13.37 -12.37
C PHE A 140 16.64 -12.04 -11.97
N GLY A 141 17.30 -11.98 -10.81
CA GLY A 141 18.00 -10.78 -10.35
C GLY A 141 17.07 -9.60 -10.02
N TRP A 142 15.81 -9.88 -9.68
CA TRP A 142 14.85 -8.85 -9.27
C TRP A 142 15.12 -8.34 -7.85
N ALA A 143 15.66 -9.20 -6.99
CA ALA A 143 16.10 -8.85 -5.64
C ALA A 143 17.28 -9.72 -5.21
N THR A 144 18.11 -9.22 -4.30
CA THR A 144 19.12 -10.04 -3.60
C THR A 144 18.51 -10.76 -2.39
N GLN A 145 19.19 -11.77 -1.85
CA GLN A 145 18.73 -12.46 -0.64
C GLN A 145 18.60 -11.48 0.54
N GLU A 146 19.58 -10.60 0.73
CA GLU A 146 19.56 -9.58 1.78
C GLU A 146 18.36 -8.64 1.64
N GLN A 147 18.03 -8.24 0.42
CA GLN A 147 16.84 -7.43 0.15
C GLN A 147 15.56 -8.18 0.51
N LEU A 148 15.41 -9.44 0.09
CA LEU A 148 14.23 -10.26 0.38
C LEU A 148 14.04 -10.48 1.89
N ASP A 149 15.12 -10.82 2.59
CA ASP A 149 15.11 -11.02 4.05
C ASP A 149 14.68 -9.73 4.76
N ARG A 150 15.27 -8.60 4.37
CA ARG A 150 14.97 -7.29 4.95
C ARG A 150 13.54 -6.83 4.63
N MET A 151 13.07 -7.03 3.40
CA MET A 151 11.69 -6.72 3.00
C MET A 151 10.69 -7.53 3.82
N LYS A 152 10.95 -8.82 4.04
CA LYS A 152 10.10 -9.71 4.85
C LYS A 152 10.08 -9.29 6.32
N GLU A 153 11.25 -9.03 6.90
CA GLU A 153 11.37 -8.53 8.28
C GLU A 153 10.58 -7.22 8.47
N LEU A 154 10.81 -6.23 7.61
CA LEU A 154 10.11 -4.95 7.65
C LEU A 154 8.61 -5.12 7.43
N THR A 155 8.20 -6.01 6.52
CA THR A 155 6.78 -6.26 6.27
C THR A 155 6.07 -6.83 7.49
N PHE A 156 6.68 -7.77 8.23
CA PHE A 156 6.10 -8.28 9.47
C PHE A 156 6.13 -7.24 10.60
N LYS A 157 7.19 -6.43 10.70
CA LYS A 157 7.23 -5.30 11.64
C LYS A 157 6.10 -4.30 11.38
N VAL A 158 5.85 -3.98 10.10
CA VAL A 158 4.69 -3.17 9.68
C VAL A 158 3.39 -3.85 10.10
N ASN A 159 3.28 -5.18 9.94
CA ASN A 159 2.07 -5.91 10.34
C ASN A 159 1.79 -5.74 11.83
N ASP A 160 2.80 -5.92 12.68
CA ASP A 160 2.63 -5.84 14.13
C ASP A 160 2.15 -4.45 14.57
N VAL A 161 2.75 -3.39 14.02
CA VAL A 161 2.38 -2.00 14.30
C VAL A 161 0.96 -1.71 13.83
N LEU A 162 0.65 -2.02 12.57
CA LEU A 162 -0.64 -1.64 11.98
C LEU A 162 -1.78 -2.51 12.50
N LYS A 163 -1.56 -3.82 12.68
CA LYS A 163 -2.59 -4.71 13.22
C LYS A 163 -3.04 -4.28 14.62
N ALA A 164 -2.11 -3.87 15.49
CA ALA A 164 -2.44 -3.32 16.80
C ALA A 164 -3.23 -2.00 16.66
N MET A 165 -2.75 -1.07 15.84
CA MET A 165 -3.40 0.23 15.62
C MET A 165 -4.83 0.11 15.07
N PHE A 166 -5.04 -0.73 14.05
CA PHE A 166 -6.37 -0.95 13.49
C PHE A 166 -7.30 -1.64 14.50
N ALA A 167 -6.78 -2.61 15.28
CA ALA A 167 -7.57 -3.29 16.31
C ALA A 167 -8.02 -2.34 17.42
N GLU A 168 -7.14 -1.44 17.89
CA GLU A 168 -7.49 -0.39 18.85
C GLU A 168 -8.60 0.55 18.34
N ALA A 169 -8.67 0.74 17.02
CA ALA A 169 -9.67 1.53 16.33
C ALA A 169 -10.93 0.74 15.92
N GLY A 170 -11.13 -0.47 16.45
CA GLY A 170 -12.31 -1.30 16.17
C GLY A 170 -12.35 -1.85 14.74
N MET A 171 -11.19 -2.05 14.11
CA MET A 171 -11.06 -2.52 12.73
C MET A 171 -10.13 -3.73 12.64
N THR A 172 -10.40 -4.61 11.68
CA THR A 172 -9.54 -5.74 11.33
C THR A 172 -8.71 -5.38 10.10
N LEU A 173 -7.38 -5.36 10.26
CA LEU A 173 -6.45 -5.32 9.12
C LEU A 173 -6.34 -6.71 8.50
N VAL A 174 -7.08 -6.95 7.41
CA VAL A 174 -7.27 -8.26 6.78
C VAL A 174 -6.03 -8.69 6.01
N ASP A 175 -5.62 -7.85 5.04
CA ASP A 175 -4.39 -8.01 4.27
C ASP A 175 -3.93 -6.64 3.76
N TYR A 176 -2.67 -6.56 3.33
CA TYR A 176 -2.13 -5.39 2.67
C TYR A 176 -0.93 -5.75 1.82
N LYS A 177 -0.60 -4.85 0.90
CA LYS A 177 0.57 -4.92 0.03
C LYS A 177 1.52 -3.77 0.36
N LEU A 178 2.82 -4.06 0.38
CA LEU A 178 3.90 -3.08 0.42
C LEU A 178 4.81 -3.21 -0.81
N GLU A 179 5.42 -2.10 -1.20
CA GLU A 179 6.50 -2.05 -2.18
C GLU A 179 7.72 -1.40 -1.55
N PHE A 180 8.90 -1.96 -1.81
CA PHE A 180 10.16 -1.46 -1.28
C PHE A 180 11.08 -1.02 -2.41
N GLY A 181 12.02 -0.15 -2.07
CA GLY A 181 13.11 0.22 -2.94
C GLY A 181 14.39 0.45 -2.17
N SER A 182 15.49 0.58 -2.90
CA SER A 182 16.77 0.95 -2.31
C SER A 182 16.97 2.46 -2.33
N PHE A 183 17.39 3.02 -1.20
CA PHE A 183 17.87 4.39 -1.09
C PHE A 183 19.24 4.37 -0.42
N GLN A 184 20.29 4.79 -1.13
CA GLN A 184 21.66 4.81 -0.60
C GLN A 184 22.13 3.45 -0.02
N GLY A 185 21.67 2.35 -0.62
CA GLY A 185 21.99 0.98 -0.19
C GLY A 185 21.05 0.39 0.86
N GLU A 186 20.17 1.19 1.49
CA GLU A 186 19.20 0.71 2.48
C GLU A 186 17.87 0.32 1.81
N VAL A 187 17.22 -0.73 2.30
CA VAL A 187 15.85 -1.09 1.93
C VAL A 187 14.86 -0.18 2.67
N VAL A 188 14.09 0.57 1.90
CA VAL A 188 13.14 1.59 2.39
C VAL A 188 11.74 1.28 1.88
N LEU A 189 10.74 1.40 2.75
CA LEU A 189 9.33 1.30 2.39
C LEU A 189 8.94 2.47 1.49
N GLY A 190 8.46 2.16 0.29
CA GLY A 190 8.04 3.11 -0.73
C GLY A 190 6.54 3.08 -1.01
N ASP A 191 6.19 3.56 -2.22
CA ASP A 191 4.82 3.63 -2.75
C ASP A 191 3.80 4.27 -1.79
N GLU A 192 2.77 3.55 -1.36
CA GLU A 192 1.75 4.06 -0.44
C GLU A 192 1.28 2.99 0.55
N PHE A 193 0.72 3.42 1.68
CA PHE A 193 -0.24 2.65 2.46
C PHE A 193 -1.54 3.43 2.59
N SER A 194 -2.61 2.94 1.95
CA SER A 194 -3.94 3.55 1.95
C SER A 194 -5.01 2.47 1.79
N PRO A 195 -6.31 2.78 2.00
CA PRO A 195 -7.40 1.85 1.74
C PRO A 195 -7.51 1.35 0.28
N ASP A 196 -6.71 1.90 -0.65
CA ASP A 196 -6.53 1.37 -2.00
C ASP A 196 -5.70 0.05 -2.02
N GLY A 197 -4.69 -0.02 -1.14
CA GLY A 197 -3.64 -1.05 -1.09
C GLY A 197 -3.77 -2.05 0.08
N CYS A 198 -4.80 -1.90 0.92
CA CYS A 198 -5.10 -2.82 2.00
C CYS A 198 -6.59 -3.19 2.06
N ARG A 199 -6.89 -4.26 2.80
CA ARG A 199 -8.25 -4.64 3.19
C ARG A 199 -8.47 -4.35 4.66
N ILE A 200 -9.54 -3.64 4.95
CA ILE A 200 -9.91 -3.18 6.28
C ILE A 200 -11.38 -3.47 6.47
N TRP A 201 -11.70 -4.27 7.48
CA TRP A 201 -13.08 -4.56 7.83
C TRP A 201 -13.40 -3.97 9.20
N ASP A 202 -14.63 -3.53 9.38
CA ASP A 202 -15.18 -3.24 10.70
C ASP A 202 -15.14 -4.51 11.56
N ALA A 203 -14.62 -4.42 12.79
CA ALA A 203 -14.36 -5.61 13.60
C ALA A 203 -15.64 -6.28 14.16
N GLU A 204 -16.74 -5.53 14.30
CA GLU A 204 -18.00 -6.05 14.83
C GLU A 204 -18.89 -6.60 13.71
N THR A 205 -19.01 -5.86 12.61
CA THR A 205 -19.95 -6.13 11.52
C THR A 205 -19.33 -6.89 10.35
N GLY A 206 -17.99 -6.89 10.23
CA GLY A 206 -17.27 -7.40 9.06
C GLY A 206 -17.48 -6.55 7.81
N GLU A 207 -18.03 -5.34 7.95
CA GLU A 207 -18.26 -4.44 6.82
C GLU A 207 -16.93 -4.02 6.18
N LYS A 208 -16.86 -4.12 4.85
CA LYS A 208 -15.67 -3.74 4.08
C LYS A 208 -15.55 -2.22 4.02
N MET A 209 -14.42 -1.67 4.48
CA MET A 209 -14.15 -0.24 4.56
C MET A 209 -13.03 0.22 3.60
N ASP A 210 -12.72 -0.62 2.61
CA ASP A 210 -11.60 -0.47 1.69
C ASP A 210 -12.02 -0.48 0.22
N LYS A 211 -11.04 -0.51 -0.71
CA LYS A 211 -11.30 -0.51 -2.15
C LYS A 211 -12.19 -1.65 -2.64
N ASP A 212 -12.35 -2.75 -1.90
CA ASP A 212 -13.32 -3.79 -2.25
C ASP A 212 -14.75 -3.23 -2.36
N ARG A 213 -15.09 -2.11 -1.70
CA ARG A 213 -16.35 -1.40 -1.94
C ARG A 213 -16.51 -0.94 -3.38
N PHE A 214 -15.43 -0.45 -3.99
CA PHE A 214 -15.41 -0.12 -5.42
C PHE A 214 -15.37 -1.38 -6.29
N ARG A 215 -14.59 -2.40 -5.91
CA ARG A 215 -14.47 -3.65 -6.69
C ARG A 215 -15.80 -4.41 -6.75
N GLN A 216 -16.62 -4.34 -5.70
CA GLN A 216 -17.86 -5.10 -5.53
C GLN A 216 -19.14 -4.24 -5.60
N ASP A 217 -19.03 -2.99 -6.03
CA ASP A 217 -20.18 -2.08 -6.21
C ASP A 217 -21.01 -1.83 -4.91
N LEU A 218 -20.33 -1.76 -3.76
CA LEU A 218 -20.95 -1.53 -2.44
C LEU A 218 -21.21 -0.04 -2.12
N GLY A 219 -20.79 0.88 -3.01
CA GLY A 219 -20.96 2.33 -2.85
C GLY A 219 -20.14 2.96 -1.71
N ASN A 220 -20.29 4.28 -1.54
CA ASN A 220 -19.72 5.09 -0.44
C ASN A 220 -18.21 4.90 -0.23
N VAL A 221 -17.43 4.78 -1.31
CA VAL A 221 -16.02 4.37 -1.21
C VAL A 221 -15.20 5.36 -0.39
N ILE A 222 -15.32 6.66 -0.69
CA ILE A 222 -14.49 7.70 -0.06
C ILE A 222 -14.97 8.00 1.35
N GLU A 223 -16.28 7.94 1.58
CA GLU A 223 -16.88 8.11 2.90
C GLU A 223 -16.35 7.07 3.89
N TYR A 224 -16.16 5.81 3.44
CA TYR A 224 -15.54 4.77 4.27
C TYR A 224 -14.04 5.01 4.46
N TYR A 225 -13.32 5.53 3.47
CA TYR A 225 -11.89 5.86 3.65
C TYR A 225 -11.71 6.95 4.70
N GLU A 226 -12.57 7.98 4.66
CA GLU A 226 -12.60 9.04 5.66
C GLU A 226 -13.00 8.50 7.04
N GLU A 227 -13.97 7.58 7.11
CA GLU A 227 -14.37 6.93 8.36
C GLU A 227 -13.21 6.14 8.97
N VAL A 228 -12.50 5.33 8.18
CA VAL A 228 -11.28 4.64 8.65
C VAL A 228 -10.28 5.65 9.20
N GLY A 229 -10.00 6.72 8.44
CA GLY A 229 -9.07 7.76 8.89
C GLY A 229 -9.49 8.41 10.20
N LYS A 230 -10.78 8.76 10.36
CA LYS A 230 -11.33 9.32 11.61
C LYS A 230 -11.18 8.37 12.78
N ARG A 231 -11.43 7.06 12.59
CA ARG A 231 -11.24 6.05 13.64
C ARG A 231 -9.78 5.90 14.05
N LEU A 232 -8.83 6.12 13.13
CA LEU A 232 -7.40 6.20 13.42
C LEU A 232 -6.97 7.53 14.06
N GLY A 233 -7.88 8.50 14.21
CA GLY A 233 -7.61 9.82 14.79
C GLY A 233 -7.11 10.86 13.78
N MET A 234 -7.29 10.63 12.48
CA MET A 234 -6.93 11.59 11.43
C MET A 234 -7.96 12.71 11.30
N THR A 235 -7.51 13.83 10.72
CA THR A 235 -8.37 14.93 10.26
C THR A 235 -8.09 15.20 8.78
N PHE A 236 -9.13 15.48 8.01
CA PHE A 236 -9.07 15.72 6.57
C PHE A 236 -9.38 17.18 6.25
#